data_AF-A0A8T3R4N6-F1
#
_entry.id   AF-A0A8T3R4N6-F1
#
_cell.length_a   1.000
_cell.length_b   1.000
_cell.length_c   1.000
_cell.angle_alpha   90.00
_cell.angle_beta   90.00
_cell.angle_gamma   90.00
#
_symmetry.space_group_name_H-M   'P 1'
#
loop_
_entity.id
_entity.type
_entity.pdbx_description
1 polymer ?
#
loop_
_entity_poly.entity_id
_entity_poly.type
_entity_poly.pdbx_seq_one_letter_code
_entity_poly.pdbx_strand_id
1 'polypeptide(L)'
;MLTQHPDSPERFTRHDIPRLAIAAGVLILALTAILGADILPEAPLDVEVGQLARTDIRAPRALDFESTVRTEAARVAASTAVPPQYSFTTENAIAIAGAQQIAFESRVTRVDTTFAADLSAANRMSLLQTAVTGLSDGAVATLVELNAARWAAVRTESARILDATLRSELRDSEVAETRTRLAGRMAGGLDEAER
;
A
#
# COMPACT_ATOMS: atom_id res chain seq x y z
N MET A 1 -9.87 17.88 100.10
CA MET A 1 -10.23 18.04 98.67
C MET A 1 -9.84 16.76 97.95
N LEU A 2 -10.84 16.13 97.33
CA LEU A 2 -10.86 14.96 96.42
C LEU A 2 -9.66 13.99 96.41
N THR A 3 -9.89 12.84 97.04
CA THR A 3 -9.18 11.56 96.95
C THR A 3 -9.21 10.97 95.53
N GLN A 4 -8.06 10.88 94.85
CA GLN A 4 -7.85 9.92 93.76
C GLN A 4 -7.59 8.54 94.37
N HIS A 5 -8.47 7.58 94.08
CA HIS A 5 -8.22 6.18 94.38
C HIS A 5 -7.20 5.65 93.36
N PRO A 6 -6.06 5.11 93.79
CA PRO A 6 -5.22 4.34 92.87
C PRO A 6 -5.95 3.05 92.53
N ASP A 7 -6.25 2.86 91.24
CA ASP A 7 -6.71 1.58 90.72
C ASP A 7 -5.73 0.48 91.16
N SER A 8 -6.29 -0.56 91.77
CA SER A 8 -5.52 -1.68 92.29
C SER A 8 -4.82 -2.40 91.12
N PRO A 9 -3.49 -2.64 91.18
CA PRO A 9 -2.84 -3.43 90.16
C PRO A 9 -3.39 -4.85 90.24
N GLU A 10 -4.06 -5.32 89.18
CA GLU A 10 -4.55 -6.68 89.09
C GLU A 10 -3.39 -7.65 89.33
N ARG A 11 -3.45 -8.37 90.44
CA ARG A 11 -2.44 -9.37 90.79
C ARG A 11 -2.60 -10.55 89.84
N PHE A 12 -1.65 -10.68 88.90
CA PHE A 12 -1.45 -11.88 88.09
C PHE A 12 -1.57 -13.13 88.97
N THR A 13 -2.66 -13.87 88.80
CA THR A 13 -2.92 -15.08 89.56
C THR A 13 -2.32 -16.25 88.79
N ARG A 14 -1.82 -17.28 89.49
CA ARG A 14 -1.18 -18.47 88.87
C ARG A 14 -2.08 -19.20 87.84
N HIS A 15 -3.39 -18.93 87.86
CA HIS A 15 -4.39 -19.44 86.93
C HIS A 15 -4.49 -18.66 85.61
N ASP A 16 -3.86 -17.48 85.49
CA ASP A 16 -3.86 -16.68 84.26
C ASP A 16 -2.79 -17.13 83.26
N ILE A 17 -1.70 -17.71 83.76
CA ILE A 17 -0.60 -18.28 82.94
C ILE A 17 -1.10 -19.31 81.91
N PRO A 18 -1.89 -20.35 82.27
CA PRO A 18 -2.37 -21.30 81.27
C PRO A 18 -3.34 -20.66 80.26
N ARG A 19 -4.14 -19.67 80.68
CA ARG A 19 -5.05 -18.95 79.77
C ARG A 19 -4.29 -18.11 78.76
N LEU A 20 -3.27 -17.39 79.20
CA LEU A 20 -2.38 -16.61 78.33
C LEU A 20 -1.59 -17.52 77.38
N ALA A 21 -1.11 -18.67 77.85
CA ALA A 21 -0.43 -19.64 77.01
C ALA A 21 -1.34 -20.23 75.92
N ILE A 22 -2.60 -20.55 76.26
CA ILE A 22 -3.60 -21.01 75.28
C ILE A 22 -3.90 -19.89 74.27
N ALA A 23 -4.15 -18.67 74.73
CA ALA A 23 -4.44 -17.54 73.86
C ALA A 23 -3.27 -17.24 72.92
N ALA A 24 -2.03 -17.27 73.42
CA ALA A 24 -0.83 -17.12 72.61
C ALA A 24 -0.67 -18.26 71.60
N GLY A 25 -0.93 -19.51 72.00
CA GLY A 25 -0.88 -20.67 71.10
C GLY A 25 -1.90 -20.58 69.97
N VAL A 26 -3.14 -20.18 70.27
CA VAL A 26 -4.20 -19.95 69.27
C VAL A 26 -3.81 -18.80 68.34
N LEU A 27 -3.26 -17.72 68.87
CA LEU A 27 -2.81 -16.58 68.07
C LEU A 27 -1.68 -16.97 67.10
N ILE A 28 -0.70 -17.73 67.58
CA ILE A 28 0.41 -18.22 66.76
C ILE A 28 -0.12 -19.13 65.65
N LEU A 29 -1.03 -20.05 65.96
CA LEU A 29 -1.66 -20.92 64.96
C LEU A 29 -2.44 -20.13 63.91
N ALA A 30 -3.24 -19.15 64.33
CA ALA A 30 -4.01 -18.32 63.42
C ALA A 30 -3.12 -17.49 62.49
N LEU A 31 -2.07 -16.86 63.03
CA LEU A 31 -1.08 -16.13 62.23
C LEU A 31 -0.35 -17.04 61.24
N THR A 32 0.05 -18.24 61.69
CA THR A 32 0.72 -19.22 60.82
C THR A 32 -0.19 -19.69 59.69
N ALA A 33 -1.49 -19.90 59.96
CA ALA A 33 -2.45 -20.30 58.93
C ALA A 33 -2.71 -19.17 57.91
N ILE A 34 -2.84 -17.93 58.36
CA ILE A 34 -3.09 -16.77 57.48
C ILE A 34 -1.86 -16.50 56.59
N LEU A 35 -0.65 -16.49 57.17
CA LEU A 35 0.57 -16.25 56.39
C LEU A 35 0.94 -17.46 55.51
N GLY A 36 0.63 -18.68 55.95
CA GLY A 36 0.88 -19.89 55.18
C GLY A 36 -0.08 -20.08 53.99
N ALA A 37 -1.30 -19.52 54.07
CA ALA A 37 -2.31 -19.63 53.02
C ALA A 37 -1.83 -19.06 51.66
N ASP A 38 -0.99 -18.03 51.69
CA ASP A 38 -0.45 -17.37 50.50
C ASP A 38 0.66 -18.18 49.79
N ILE A 39 1.17 -19.23 50.46
CA ILE A 39 2.21 -20.13 49.95
C ILE A 39 1.59 -21.39 49.33
N LEU A 40 0.27 -21.61 49.48
CA LEU A 40 -0.36 -22.74 48.82
C LEU A 40 -0.31 -22.54 47.29
N PRO A 41 0.10 -23.57 46.52
CA PRO A 41 0.07 -23.48 45.07
C PRO A 41 -1.36 -23.17 44.61
N GLU A 42 -1.51 -22.17 43.76
CA GLU A 42 -2.78 -21.94 43.07
C GLU A 42 -3.20 -23.22 42.34
N ALA A 43 -4.49 -23.56 42.43
CA ALA A 43 -5.02 -24.75 41.76
C ALA A 43 -4.72 -24.68 40.25
N PRO A 44 -4.41 -25.81 39.59
CA PRO A 44 -4.15 -25.83 38.16
C PRO A 44 -5.34 -25.23 37.41
N LEU A 45 -5.05 -24.29 36.52
CA LEU A 45 -6.05 -23.61 35.71
C LEU A 45 -6.73 -24.62 34.76
N ASP A 46 -7.94 -25.06 35.12
CA ASP A 46 -8.75 -25.99 34.33
C ASP A 46 -9.70 -25.20 33.42
N VAL A 47 -9.23 -24.88 32.21
CA VAL A 47 -10.01 -24.17 31.18
C VAL A 47 -9.87 -24.87 29.84
N GLU A 48 -11.01 -25.14 29.20
CA GLU A 48 -11.07 -25.72 27.86
C GLU A 48 -11.14 -24.65 26.77
N VAL A 49 -10.68 -25.01 25.57
CA VAL A 49 -10.71 -24.13 24.40
C VAL A 49 -12.17 -23.77 24.07
N GLY A 50 -12.49 -22.47 24.12
CA GLY A 50 -13.84 -21.95 23.87
C GLY A 50 -14.60 -21.50 25.12
N GLN A 51 -14.07 -21.76 26.33
CA GLN A 51 -14.62 -21.20 27.55
C GLN A 51 -14.09 -19.78 27.83
N LEU A 52 -14.95 -18.93 28.40
CA LEU A 52 -14.57 -17.57 28.76
C LEU A 52 -13.76 -17.57 30.06
N ALA A 53 -12.50 -17.14 29.98
CA ALA A 53 -11.68 -16.95 31.17
C ALA A 53 -12.25 -15.85 32.07
N ARG A 54 -12.40 -16.12 33.37
CA ARG A 54 -12.89 -15.15 34.38
C ARG A 54 -11.77 -14.29 34.98
N THR A 55 -10.51 -14.62 34.68
CA THR A 55 -9.31 -13.93 35.15
C THR A 55 -8.30 -13.85 34.02
N ASP A 56 -7.39 -12.88 34.08
CA ASP A 56 -6.32 -12.72 33.10
C ASP A 56 -5.29 -13.85 33.25
N ILE A 57 -5.02 -14.56 32.16
CA ILE A 57 -3.97 -15.59 32.13
C ILE A 57 -2.64 -14.89 31.83
N ARG A 58 -1.71 -14.95 32.79
CA ARG A 58 -0.35 -14.41 32.63
C ARG A 58 0.66 -15.53 32.43
N ALA A 59 1.66 -15.27 31.59
CA ALA A 59 2.75 -16.20 31.41
C ALA A 59 3.64 -16.25 32.68
N PRO A 60 3.97 -17.44 33.20
CA PRO A 60 4.82 -17.57 34.39
C PRO A 60 6.27 -17.15 34.13
N ARG A 61 6.67 -17.04 32.86
CA ARG A 61 7.98 -16.55 32.42
C ARG A 61 7.88 -15.92 31.03
N ALA A 62 8.83 -15.07 30.69
CA ALA A 62 8.99 -14.60 29.31
C ALA A 62 9.30 -15.79 28.39
N LEU A 63 8.60 -15.86 27.26
CA LEU A 63 8.79 -16.86 26.22
C LEU A 63 8.74 -16.13 24.89
N ASP A 64 9.77 -16.33 24.07
CA ASP A 64 9.75 -15.91 22.68
C ASP A 64 9.17 -17.05 21.84
N PHE A 65 8.20 -16.74 20.99
CA PHE A 65 7.65 -17.70 20.04
C PHE A 65 7.60 -17.04 18.66
N GLU A 66 7.88 -17.83 17.63
CA GLU A 66 7.70 -17.39 16.26
C GLU A 66 6.21 -17.42 15.90
N SER A 67 5.65 -16.26 15.56
CA SER A 67 4.26 -16.15 15.13
C SER A 67 4.18 -16.28 13.61
N THR A 68 3.64 -17.39 13.13
CA THR A 68 3.41 -17.63 11.69
C THR A 68 2.58 -16.51 11.04
N VAL A 69 1.56 -16.01 11.75
CA VAL A 69 0.70 -14.90 11.26
C VAL A 69 1.51 -13.62 11.09
N ARG A 70 2.38 -13.27 12.05
CA ARG A 70 3.20 -12.05 11.94
C ARG A 70 4.30 -12.22 10.89
N THR A 71 4.87 -13.41 10.76
CA THR A 71 5.86 -13.73 9.71
C THR A 71 5.25 -13.60 8.32
N GLU A 72 4.04 -14.14 8.09
CA GLU A 72 3.36 -14.00 6.81
C GLU A 72 2.94 -12.55 6.53
N ALA A 73 2.45 -11.82 7.55
CA ALA A 73 2.16 -10.39 7.40
C ALA A 73 3.41 -9.58 7.03
N ALA A 74 4.55 -9.86 7.67
CA ALA A 74 5.82 -9.23 7.34
C ALA A 74 6.32 -9.59 5.94
N ARG A 75 6.11 -10.83 5.49
CA ARG A 75 6.45 -11.28 4.13
C ARG A 75 5.61 -10.55 3.08
N VAL A 76 4.31 -10.39 3.29
CA VAL A 76 3.42 -9.64 2.39
C VAL A 76 3.76 -8.15 2.39
N ALA A 77 4.07 -7.57 3.56
CA ALA A 77 4.52 -6.19 3.63
C ALA A 77 5.82 -5.98 2.85
N ALA A 78 6.78 -6.89 2.98
CA ALA A 78 8.04 -6.85 2.25
C ALA A 78 7.84 -7.01 0.73
N SER A 79 6.97 -7.92 0.29
CA SER A 79 6.68 -8.09 -1.15
C SER A 79 5.97 -6.88 -1.74
N THR A 80 5.02 -6.28 -1.01
CA THR A 80 4.29 -5.08 -1.44
C THR A 80 5.20 -3.84 -1.48
N ALA A 81 6.22 -3.80 -0.64
CA ALA A 81 7.19 -2.70 -0.61
C ALA A 81 8.17 -2.71 -1.80
N VAL A 82 8.24 -3.79 -2.58
CA VAL A 82 9.09 -3.85 -3.78
C VAL A 82 8.54 -2.90 -4.84
N PRO A 83 9.27 -1.83 -5.22
CA PRO A 83 8.81 -0.91 -6.25
C PRO A 83 8.79 -1.60 -7.63
N PRO A 84 7.99 -1.09 -8.60
CA PRO A 84 8.03 -1.57 -9.97
C PRO A 84 9.46 -1.59 -10.53
N GLN A 85 9.83 -2.71 -11.16
CA GLN A 85 11.13 -2.89 -11.80
C GLN A 85 10.95 -2.77 -13.32
N TYR A 86 11.74 -1.91 -13.94
CA TYR A 86 11.68 -1.66 -15.38
C TYR A 86 12.94 -2.20 -16.07
N SER A 87 12.78 -2.90 -17.18
CA SER A 87 13.86 -3.50 -17.97
C SER A 87 14.31 -2.59 -19.12
N PHE A 88 14.52 -1.31 -18.83
CA PHE A 88 14.98 -0.35 -19.82
C PHE A 88 16.44 -0.62 -20.20
N THR A 89 16.67 -0.82 -21.50
CA THR A 89 18.01 -0.80 -22.10
C THR A 89 17.94 -0.03 -23.41
N THR A 90 19.04 0.62 -23.80
CA THR A 90 19.12 1.34 -25.08
C THR A 90 18.82 0.43 -26.27
N GLU A 91 19.25 -0.84 -26.21
CA GLU A 91 18.99 -1.82 -27.27
C GLU A 91 17.51 -2.16 -27.39
N ASN A 92 16.83 -2.44 -26.26
CA ASN A 92 15.39 -2.70 -26.25
C ASN A 92 14.60 -1.47 -26.75
N ALA A 93 15.00 -0.27 -26.32
CA ALA A 93 14.38 0.97 -26.75
C ALA A 93 14.48 1.15 -28.28
N ILE A 94 15.65 0.88 -28.87
CA ILE A 94 15.84 0.92 -30.34
C ILE A 94 14.97 -0.11 -31.05
N ALA A 95 14.90 -1.36 -30.54
CA ALA A 95 14.09 -2.41 -31.13
C ALA A 95 12.58 -2.08 -31.07
N ILE A 96 12.12 -1.56 -29.93
CA ILE A 96 10.73 -1.11 -29.75
C ILE A 96 10.42 0.07 -30.67
N ALA A 97 11.29 1.08 -30.72
CA ALA A 97 11.12 2.23 -31.60
C ALA A 97 10.99 1.80 -33.07
N GLY A 98 11.84 0.89 -33.53
CA GLY A 98 11.76 0.34 -34.89
C GLY A 98 10.44 -0.39 -35.17
N ALA A 99 10.00 -1.25 -34.26
CA ALA A 99 8.74 -1.97 -34.41
C ALA A 99 7.53 -1.02 -34.41
N GLN A 100 7.52 -0.02 -33.53
CA GLN A 100 6.46 0.98 -33.48
C GLN A 100 6.47 1.90 -34.69
N GLN A 101 7.64 2.23 -35.24
CA GLN A 101 7.74 2.99 -36.48
C GLN A 101 7.08 2.23 -37.64
N ILE A 102 7.35 0.94 -37.78
CA ILE A 102 6.70 0.10 -38.81
C ILE A 102 5.17 0.08 -38.62
N ALA A 103 4.71 -0.07 -37.38
CA ALA A 103 3.28 -0.05 -37.07
C ALA A 103 2.63 1.31 -37.37
N PHE A 104 3.34 2.40 -37.08
CA PHE A 104 2.93 3.76 -37.43
C PHE A 104 2.81 3.93 -38.94
N GLU A 105 3.85 3.57 -39.71
CA GLU A 105 3.84 3.67 -41.17
C GLU A 105 2.67 2.87 -41.79
N SER A 106 2.38 1.67 -41.28
CA SER A 106 1.26 0.85 -41.75
C SER A 106 -0.10 1.54 -41.54
N ARG A 107 -0.29 2.21 -40.40
CA ARG A 107 -1.54 2.96 -40.11
C ARG A 107 -1.65 4.20 -40.98
N VAL A 108 -0.56 4.95 -41.11
CA VAL A 108 -0.51 6.22 -41.85
C VAL A 108 -0.59 6.01 -43.36
N THR A 109 -0.09 4.90 -43.90
CA THR A 109 -0.22 4.58 -45.34
C THR A 109 -1.68 4.53 -45.79
N ARG A 110 -2.58 4.08 -44.91
CA ARG A 110 -4.01 4.08 -45.18
C ARG A 110 -4.61 5.48 -45.21
N VAL A 111 -4.01 6.43 -44.49
CA VAL A 111 -4.39 7.83 -44.50
C VAL A 111 -3.83 8.53 -45.76
N ASP A 112 -2.62 8.20 -46.20
CA ASP A 112 -2.02 8.78 -47.41
C ASP A 112 -2.90 8.62 -48.66
N THR A 113 -3.56 7.47 -48.82
CA THR A 113 -4.46 7.22 -49.95
C THR A 113 -5.61 8.23 -50.01
N THR A 114 -5.99 8.80 -48.86
CA THR A 114 -7.04 9.81 -48.74
C THR A 114 -6.56 11.20 -49.23
N PHE A 115 -5.25 11.46 -49.20
CA PHE A 115 -4.63 12.68 -49.71
C PHE A 115 -4.11 12.56 -51.15
N ALA A 116 -3.90 11.33 -51.63
CA ALA A 116 -3.52 11.05 -53.01
C ALA A 116 -4.71 11.03 -53.98
N ALA A 117 -5.93 10.76 -53.48
CA ALA A 117 -7.16 10.76 -54.27
C ALA A 117 -7.90 12.10 -54.18
N ASP A 118 -8.47 12.55 -55.30
CA ASP A 118 -9.33 13.73 -55.35
C ASP A 118 -10.73 13.36 -54.80
N LEU A 119 -10.88 13.46 -53.49
CA LEU A 119 -12.05 13.03 -52.73
C LEU A 119 -12.84 14.24 -52.23
N SER A 120 -14.17 14.11 -52.21
CA SER A 120 -15.02 15.08 -51.50
C SER A 120 -14.70 15.06 -50.00
N ALA A 121 -14.91 16.20 -49.32
CA ALA A 121 -14.67 16.34 -47.88
C ALA A 121 -15.42 15.27 -47.05
N ALA A 122 -16.66 14.94 -47.43
CA ALA A 122 -17.46 13.90 -46.76
C ALA A 122 -16.85 12.49 -46.91
N ASN A 123 -16.34 12.17 -48.10
CA ASN A 123 -15.68 10.88 -48.34
C ASN A 123 -14.32 10.79 -47.62
N ARG A 124 -13.56 11.89 -47.62
CA ARG A 124 -12.30 12.00 -46.86
C ARG A 124 -12.54 11.80 -45.36
N MET A 125 -13.56 12.44 -44.79
CA MET A 125 -13.93 12.27 -43.39
C MET A 125 -14.26 10.82 -43.04
N SER A 126 -15.10 10.16 -43.85
CA SER A 126 -15.47 8.75 -43.65
C SER A 126 -14.26 7.81 -43.71
N LEU A 127 -13.32 8.05 -44.64
CA LEU A 127 -12.11 7.27 -44.77
C LEU A 127 -11.15 7.47 -43.59
N LEU A 128 -10.97 8.71 -43.12
CA LEU A 128 -10.12 9.01 -41.97
C LEU A 128 -10.61 8.33 -40.69
N GLN A 129 -11.92 8.37 -40.42
CA GLN A 129 -12.54 7.70 -39.26
C GLN A 129 -12.39 6.17 -39.32
N THR A 130 -12.37 5.61 -40.53
CA THR A 130 -12.16 4.16 -40.73
C THR A 130 -10.67 3.79 -40.69
N ALA A 131 -9.79 4.71 -41.09
CA ALA A 131 -8.37 4.46 -41.20
C ALA A 131 -7.64 4.48 -39.85
N VAL A 132 -8.05 5.38 -38.95
CA VAL A 132 -7.45 5.53 -37.61
C VAL A 132 -8.55 5.53 -36.56
N THR A 133 -8.58 4.49 -35.72
CA THR A 133 -9.51 4.41 -34.61
C THR A 133 -9.08 5.35 -33.48
N GLY A 134 -10.03 6.10 -32.92
CA GLY A 134 -9.80 6.97 -31.76
C GLY A 134 -9.32 8.39 -32.07
N LEU A 135 -9.42 8.85 -33.33
CA LEU A 135 -9.31 10.28 -33.65
C LEU A 135 -10.48 11.05 -33.05
N SER A 136 -10.21 12.24 -32.50
CA SER A 136 -11.26 13.17 -32.07
C SER A 136 -11.90 13.85 -33.29
N ASP A 137 -13.15 14.31 -33.13
CA ASP A 137 -13.85 15.05 -34.21
C ASP A 137 -13.06 16.28 -34.67
N GLY A 138 -12.40 16.97 -33.72
CA GLY A 138 -11.51 18.10 -34.03
C GLY A 138 -10.29 17.69 -34.87
N ALA A 139 -9.63 16.57 -34.53
CA ALA A 139 -8.50 16.08 -35.31
C ALA A 139 -8.92 15.65 -36.72
N VAL A 140 -10.11 15.04 -36.86
CA VAL A 140 -10.67 14.70 -38.17
C VAL A 140 -10.95 15.96 -38.98
N ALA A 141 -11.53 16.99 -38.39
CA ALA A 141 -11.78 18.27 -39.06
C ALA A 141 -10.47 18.91 -39.56
N THR A 142 -9.43 18.99 -38.71
CA THR A 142 -8.12 19.49 -39.13
C THR A 142 -7.58 18.68 -40.31
N LEU A 143 -7.56 17.35 -40.21
CA LEU A 143 -7.01 16.47 -41.25
C LEU A 143 -7.76 16.61 -42.60
N VAL A 144 -9.07 16.87 -42.58
CA VAL A 144 -9.84 17.08 -43.82
C VAL A 144 -9.40 18.34 -44.57
N GLU A 145 -9.03 19.40 -43.83
CA GLU A 145 -8.63 20.70 -44.38
C GLU A 145 -7.17 20.73 -44.87
N LEU A 146 -6.34 19.77 -44.46
CA LEU A 146 -4.93 19.72 -44.90
C LEU A 146 -4.81 19.39 -46.39
N ASN A 147 -3.81 20.01 -47.01
CA ASN A 147 -3.32 19.59 -48.33
C ASN A 147 -2.24 18.51 -48.18
N ALA A 148 -1.88 17.85 -49.29
CA ALA A 148 -0.91 16.76 -49.30
C ALA A 148 0.48 17.18 -48.75
N ALA A 149 0.90 18.42 -48.98
CA ALA A 149 2.19 18.92 -48.47
C ALA A 149 2.17 19.12 -46.95
N ARG A 150 1.09 19.67 -46.39
CA ARG A 150 0.90 19.82 -44.94
C ARG A 150 0.76 18.47 -44.25
N TRP A 151 -0.01 17.55 -44.84
CA TRP A 151 -0.09 16.18 -44.35
C TRP A 151 1.28 15.50 -44.27
N ALA A 152 2.11 15.63 -45.32
CA ALA A 152 3.47 15.09 -45.32
C ALA A 152 4.31 15.66 -44.16
N ALA A 153 4.21 16.96 -43.89
CA ALA A 153 4.89 17.59 -42.77
C ALA A 153 4.43 17.02 -41.41
N VAL A 154 3.12 16.92 -41.19
CA VAL A 154 2.54 16.33 -39.95
C VAL A 154 3.00 14.89 -39.75
N ARG A 155 2.97 14.08 -40.81
CA ARG A 155 3.43 12.69 -40.78
C ARG A 155 4.90 12.58 -40.39
N THR A 156 5.77 13.31 -41.07
CA THR A 156 7.22 13.26 -40.83
C THR A 156 7.54 13.68 -39.40
N GLU A 157 6.88 14.71 -38.90
CA GLU A 157 7.11 15.18 -37.54
C GLU A 157 6.56 14.21 -36.49
N SER A 158 5.38 13.63 -36.73
CA SER A 158 4.80 12.60 -35.87
C SER A 158 5.71 11.36 -35.75
N ALA A 159 6.27 10.91 -36.88
CA ALA A 159 7.25 9.82 -36.92
C ALA A 159 8.52 10.16 -36.11
N ARG A 160 9.05 11.38 -36.29
CA ARG A 160 10.25 11.84 -35.58
C ARG A 160 10.03 11.87 -34.07
N ILE A 161 8.87 12.36 -33.62
CA ILE A 161 8.53 12.43 -32.20
C ILE A 161 8.29 11.05 -31.60
N LEU A 162 7.66 10.14 -32.35
CA LEU A 162 7.49 8.76 -31.93
C LEU A 162 8.84 8.09 -31.67
N ASP A 163 9.77 8.15 -32.64
CA ASP A 163 11.11 7.58 -32.49
C ASP A 163 11.88 8.24 -31.32
N ALA A 164 11.89 9.57 -31.24
CA ALA A 164 12.58 10.29 -30.17
C ALA A 164 12.03 9.95 -28.78
N THR A 165 10.70 9.79 -28.65
CA THR A 165 10.06 9.45 -27.37
C THR A 165 10.35 8.01 -26.97
N LEU A 166 10.29 7.06 -27.91
CA LEU A 166 10.52 5.64 -27.62
C LEU A 166 11.99 5.30 -27.37
N ARG A 167 12.93 6.17 -27.78
CA ARG A 167 14.35 6.05 -27.44
C ARG A 167 14.69 6.52 -26.02
N SER A 168 13.75 7.18 -25.34
CA SER A 168 13.90 7.55 -23.92
C SER A 168 13.17 6.56 -23.03
N GLU A 169 13.62 6.44 -21.77
CA GLU A 169 12.88 5.68 -20.76
C GLU A 169 11.50 6.31 -20.56
N LEU A 170 10.45 5.49 -20.64
CA LEU A 170 9.07 5.90 -20.42
C LEU A 170 8.39 4.89 -19.51
N ARG A 171 8.08 5.30 -18.28
CA ARG A 171 7.40 4.45 -17.29
C ARG A 171 5.89 4.59 -17.41
N ASP A 172 5.16 3.57 -16.95
CA ASP A 172 3.69 3.55 -17.00
C ASP A 172 3.07 4.77 -16.29
N SER A 173 3.66 5.20 -15.17
CA SER A 173 3.22 6.39 -14.42
C SER A 173 3.43 7.70 -15.18
N GLU A 174 4.31 7.73 -16.19
CA GLU A 174 4.72 8.93 -16.93
C GLU A 174 4.03 9.03 -18.30
N VAL A 175 3.31 7.99 -18.74
CA VAL A 175 2.69 7.93 -20.08
C VAL A 175 1.70 9.07 -20.29
N ALA A 176 0.83 9.35 -19.31
CA ALA A 176 -0.19 10.38 -19.43
C ALA A 176 0.42 11.79 -19.51
N GLU A 177 1.42 12.07 -18.67
CA GLU A 177 2.14 13.35 -18.69
C GLU A 177 2.93 13.52 -19.99
N THR A 178 3.64 12.46 -20.42
CA THR A 178 4.43 12.48 -21.64
C THR A 178 3.55 12.71 -22.85
N ARG A 179 2.38 12.06 -22.93
CA ARG A 179 1.39 12.28 -24.00
C ARG A 179 0.98 13.76 -24.10
N THR A 180 0.68 14.40 -22.97
CA THR A 180 0.27 15.82 -22.94
C THR A 180 1.38 16.75 -23.41
N ARG A 181 2.65 16.37 -23.22
CA ARG A 181 3.82 17.16 -23.64
C ARG A 181 4.25 16.91 -25.08
N LEU A 182 3.67 15.94 -25.80
CA LEU A 182 4.10 15.61 -27.17
C LEU A 182 3.92 16.78 -28.13
N ALA A 183 2.77 17.47 -28.08
CA ALA A 183 2.47 18.61 -28.93
C ALA A 183 3.54 19.72 -28.81
N GLY A 184 4.00 20.00 -27.59
CA GLY A 184 5.06 20.99 -27.34
C GLY A 184 6.46 20.58 -27.80
N ARG A 185 6.67 19.31 -28.14
CA ARG A 185 7.94 18.80 -28.70
C ARG A 185 7.97 18.83 -30.23
N MET A 186 6.80 18.95 -30.88
CA MET A 186 6.71 19.04 -32.33
C MET A 186 7.37 20.32 -32.85
N ALA A 187 7.93 20.24 -34.05
CA ALA A 187 8.60 21.35 -34.71
C ALA A 187 7.66 22.55 -34.94
N GLY A 188 8.20 23.76 -34.85
CA GLY A 188 7.43 25.01 -35.00
C GLY A 188 6.89 25.30 -36.41
N GLY A 189 7.14 24.42 -37.39
CA GLY A 189 6.58 24.52 -38.75
C GLY A 189 5.13 24.03 -38.87
N LEU A 190 4.60 23.39 -37.83
CA LEU A 190 3.20 22.98 -37.71
C LEU A 190 2.38 24.03 -36.97
N ASP A 191 1.12 24.17 -37.37
CA ASP A 191 0.16 25.04 -36.71
C ASP A 191 -0.36 24.38 -35.42
N GLU A 192 -0.95 25.14 -34.50
CA GLU A 192 -1.42 24.58 -33.21
C GLU A 192 -2.47 23.47 -33.39
N ALA A 193 -3.32 23.57 -34.42
CA ALA A 193 -4.31 22.55 -34.73
C ALA A 193 -3.71 21.25 -35.30
N GLU A 194 -2.47 21.30 -35.80
CA GLU A 194 -1.75 20.18 -36.42
C GLU A 194 -0.82 19.44 -35.44
N ARG A 195 -0.63 19.95 -34.22
CA ARG A 195 0.22 19.34 -33.17
C ARG A 195 -0.59 18.47 -32.21
#